data_AF-M5ZZX2-F1
#
_entry.id   AF-M5ZZX2-F1
#
_cell.length_a   1.000
_cell.length_b   1.000
_cell.length_c   1.000
_cell.angle_alpha   90.00
_cell.angle_beta   90.00
_cell.angle_gamma   90.00
#
_symmetry.space_group_name_H-M   'P 1'
#
loop_
_entity.id
_entity.type
_entity.pdbx_description
1 polymer ?
#
loop_
_entity_poly.entity_id
_entity_poly.type
_entity_poly.pdbx_seq_one_letter_code
_entity_poly.pdbx_strand_id
1 'polypeptide(L)'
;MKPFERNEQESEGDFSAHWETSDPMLLSIVKSFLDAREIRYFVVGEELFFLEGAAVPAANHCAILYLANRDYPILLEFLERENL
;
A
#
# COMPACT_ATOMS: atom_id res chain seq x y z
N MET A 1 27.00 7.69 14.28
CA MET A 1 26.32 7.80 12.98
C MET A 1 26.17 9.27 12.64
N LYS A 2 26.48 9.69 11.41
CA LYS A 2 26.10 11.03 10.94
C LYS A 2 24.66 10.98 10.40
N PRO A 3 23.83 12.02 10.59
CA PRO A 3 22.51 12.10 9.95
C PRO A 3 22.66 12.10 8.44
N PHE A 4 21.74 11.48 7.72
CA PHE A 4 21.70 11.50 6.25
C PHE A 4 21.53 12.95 5.76
N GLU A 5 22.46 13.44 4.95
CA GLU A 5 22.30 14.68 4.20
C GLU A 5 21.32 14.42 3.04
N ARG A 6 20.19 15.12 3.07
CA ARG A 6 19.12 14.98 2.06
C ARG A 6 19.53 15.79 0.84
N ASN A 7 20.02 15.13 -0.21
CA ASN A 7 20.20 15.76 -1.51
C ASN A 7 18.82 16.09 -2.10
N GLU A 8 18.55 17.37 -2.37
CA GLU A 8 17.32 17.89 -2.98
C GLU A 8 17.26 17.66 -4.51
N GLN A 9 17.86 16.57 -5.00
CA GLN A 9 17.86 16.17 -6.41
C GLN A 9 17.32 14.75 -6.49
N GLU A 10 16.00 14.62 -6.66
CA GLU A 10 15.21 13.50 -7.22
C GLU A 10 13.80 13.48 -6.60
N SER A 11 12.86 14.29 -7.09
CA SER A 11 11.41 14.02 -6.91
C SER A 11 10.90 13.25 -8.16
N GLU A 12 11.61 12.18 -8.50
CA GLU A 12 11.10 11.12 -9.37
C GLU A 12 10.62 9.95 -8.50
N GLY A 13 9.48 10.12 -7.82
CA GLY A 13 8.86 9.02 -7.09
C GLY A 13 8.39 9.36 -5.69
N ASP A 14 7.71 10.50 -5.51
CA ASP A 14 7.00 10.75 -4.27
C ASP A 14 5.86 9.73 -4.14
N PHE A 15 6.01 8.83 -3.16
CA PHE A 15 4.98 7.90 -2.74
C PHE A 15 3.93 8.67 -1.93
N SER A 16 2.67 8.58 -2.34
CA SER A 16 1.55 9.18 -1.63
C SER A 16 0.57 8.10 -1.18
N ALA A 17 -0.20 8.40 -0.13
CA ALA A 17 -1.34 7.59 0.23
C ALA A 17 -2.43 7.75 -0.83
N HIS A 18 -2.74 6.69 -1.55
CA HIS A 18 -3.61 6.74 -2.73
C HIS A 18 -4.91 5.98 -2.56
N TRP A 19 -4.92 4.96 -1.72
CA TRP A 19 -6.07 4.08 -1.56
C TRP A 19 -6.08 3.46 -0.17
N GLU A 20 -7.26 3.29 0.40
CA GLU A 20 -7.45 2.68 1.72
C GLU A 20 -8.55 1.62 1.69
N THR A 21 -8.40 0.59 2.51
CA THR A 21 -9.44 -0.43 2.68
C THR A 21 -9.36 -1.09 4.05
N SER A 22 -10.51 -1.51 4.57
CA SER A 22 -10.59 -2.43 5.71
C SER A 22 -10.88 -3.87 5.29
N ASP A 23 -11.06 -4.13 3.99
CA ASP A 23 -11.30 -5.48 3.47
C ASP A 23 -9.97 -6.17 3.13
N PRO A 24 -9.57 -7.22 3.87
CA PRO A 24 -8.30 -7.91 3.65
C PRO A 24 -8.27 -8.70 2.33
N MET A 25 -9.43 -9.15 1.83
CA MET A 25 -9.51 -9.84 0.54
C MET A 25 -9.30 -8.84 -0.59
N LEU A 26 -9.94 -7.67 -0.51
CA LEU A 26 -9.75 -6.61 -1.49
C LEU A 26 -8.30 -6.10 -1.50
N LEU A 27 -7.70 -5.90 -0.32
CA LEU A 27 -6.28 -5.55 -0.20
C LEU A 27 -5.39 -6.59 -0.90
N SER A 28 -5.66 -7.89 -0.69
CA SER A 28 -4.89 -8.98 -1.30
C SER A 28 -5.01 -8.99 -2.83
N ILE A 29 -6.19 -8.71 -3.37
CA ILE A 29 -6.43 -8.57 -4.81
C ILE A 29 -5.62 -7.41 -5.39
N VAL A 30 -5.68 -6.24 -4.75
CA VAL A 30 -4.93 -5.04 -5.17
C VAL A 30 -3.42 -5.28 -5.13
N LYS A 31 -2.90 -5.87 -4.04
CA LYS A 31 -1.48 -6.25 -3.93
C LYS A 31 -1.04 -7.17 -5.07
N SER A 32 -1.82 -8.23 -5.33
CA SER A 32 -1.52 -9.16 -6.43
C SER A 32 -1.51 -8.48 -7.80
N PHE A 33 -2.39 -7.51 -8.04
CA PHE A 33 -2.41 -6.74 -9.28
C PHE A 33 -1.15 -5.88 -9.44
N LEU A 34 -0.73 -5.20 -8.38
CA LEU A 34 0.46 -4.35 -8.38
C LEU A 34 1.74 -5.18 -8.54
N ASP A 35 1.84 -6.31 -7.82
CA ASP A 35 2.95 -7.25 -7.91
C ASP A 35 3.11 -7.80 -9.33
N ALA A 36 1.99 -8.19 -9.98
CA ALA A 36 2.00 -8.71 -11.35
C ALA A 36 2.46 -7.69 -12.40
N ARG A 37 2.45 -6.40 -12.07
CA ARG A 37 2.89 -5.29 -12.93
C ARG A 37 4.23 -4.70 -12.50
N GLU A 38 4.89 -5.30 -11.50
CA GLU A 38 6.14 -4.79 -10.92
C GLU A 38 6.01 -3.33 -10.43
N ILE A 39 4.81 -2.91 -10.03
CA ILE A 39 4.55 -1.57 -9.49
C ILE A 39 5.02 -1.55 -8.04
N ARG A 40 5.89 -0.60 -7.70
CA ARG A 40 6.38 -0.45 -6.32
C ARG A 40 5.29 0.18 -5.44
N TYR A 41 4.98 -0.47 -4.33
CA TYR A 41 4.06 0.02 -3.31
C TYR A 41 4.54 -0.37 -1.91
N PHE A 42 3.97 0.26 -0.88
CA PHE A 42 4.02 -0.24 0.49
C PHE A 42 2.68 -0.01 1.17
N VAL A 43 2.38 -0.81 2.20
CA VAL A 43 1.12 -0.75 2.94
C VAL A 43 1.40 -0.49 4.41
N VAL A 44 0.60 0.38 5.01
CA VAL A 44 0.59 0.66 6.46
C VAL A 44 -0.76 0.26 7.02
N GLY A 45 -0.83 -0.02 8.32
CA GLY A 45 -2.09 -0.31 9.02
C GLY A 45 -2.49 -1.78 9.02
N GLU A 46 -1.65 -2.67 8.52
CA GLU A 46 -1.76 -4.14 8.65
C GLU A 46 -1.33 -4.64 10.04
N GLU A 47 -1.77 -3.95 11.10
CA GLU A 47 -1.41 -4.30 12.46
C GLU A 47 -2.05 -5.64 12.85
N LEU A 48 -1.18 -6.60 13.19
CA LEU A 48 -1.56 -7.91 13.73
C LEU A 48 -1.24 -7.97 15.22
N PHE A 49 -2.19 -8.43 16.02
CA PHE A 49 -1.93 -8.85 17.39
C PHE A 49 -1.55 -10.33 17.40
N PHE A 50 -0.55 -10.69 18.19
CA PHE A 50 -0.20 -12.09 18.42
C PHE A 50 -0.82 -12.52 19.76
N LEU A 51 -1.91 -13.27 19.70
CA LEU A 51 -2.61 -13.82 20.87
C LEU A 51 -2.45 -15.34 20.87
N GLU A 52 -1.82 -15.87 21.93
CA GLU A 52 -1.71 -17.32 22.17
C GLU A 52 -1.18 -18.14 20.96
N GLY A 53 -0.25 -17.55 20.18
CA GLY A 53 0.34 -18.19 19.01
C GLY A 53 -0.45 -18.02 17.71
N ALA A 54 -1.56 -17.30 17.73
CA ALA A 54 -2.31 -16.89 16.54
C ALA A 54 -2.04 -15.41 16.22
N ALA A 55 -1.84 -15.09 14.94
CA ALA A 55 -1.84 -13.72 14.45
C ALA A 55 -3.29 -13.32 14.11
N VAL A 56 -3.83 -12.32 14.81
CA VAL A 56 -5.19 -11.81 14.61
C VAL A 56 -5.17 -10.34 14.18
N PRO A 57 -6.02 -9.92 13.22
CA PRO A 57 -6.11 -8.51 12.84
C PRO A 57 -6.50 -7.61 14.02
N ALA A 58 -5.90 -6.43 14.10
CA ALA A 58 -6.39 -5.40 15.01
C ALA A 58 -7.82 -5.00 14.61
N ALA A 59 -8.70 -4.81 15.62
CA ALA A 59 -10.14 -4.58 15.40
C ALA A 59 -10.48 -3.34 14.54
N ASN A 60 -9.52 -2.43 14.35
CA ASN A 60 -9.63 -1.22 13.52
C ASN A 60 -8.64 -1.26 12.34
N HIS A 61 -8.41 -2.42 11.75
CA HIS A 61 -7.54 -2.55 10.59
C HIS A 61 -8.08 -1.72 9.42
N CYS A 62 -7.36 -0.66 9.07
CA CYS A 62 -7.50 0.08 7.82
C CYS A 62 -6.12 0.08 7.16
N ALA A 63 -6.01 -0.65 6.05
CA ALA A 63 -4.81 -0.68 5.23
C ALA A 63 -4.76 0.59 4.38
N ILE A 64 -3.64 1.31 4.44
CA ILE A 64 -3.38 2.45 3.57
C ILE A 64 -2.27 2.06 2.60
N LEU A 65 -2.60 2.08 1.31
CA LEU A 65 -1.70 1.78 0.22
C LEU A 65 -1.00 3.04 -0.27
N TYR A 66 0.32 2.99 -0.27
CA TYR A 66 1.19 4.01 -0.82
C TYR A 66 1.83 3.50 -2.11
N LEU A 67 1.77 4.31 -3.16
CA LEU A 67 2.49 4.07 -4.42
C LEU A 67 2.94 5.40 -5.01
N ALA A 68 3.80 5.37 -6.03
CA ALA A 68 4.23 6.58 -6.70
C ALA A 68 3.04 7.24 -7.44
N ASN A 69 2.94 8.57 -7.38
CA ASN A 69 1.85 9.32 -8.00
C ASN A 69 1.64 8.99 -9.49
N ARG A 70 2.71 8.63 -10.21
CA ARG A 70 2.66 8.25 -11.63
C ARG A 70 1.93 6.92 -11.89
N ASP A 71 1.93 6.02 -10.91
CA ASP A 71 1.37 4.67 -11.03
C ASP A 71 -0.09 4.64 -10.52
N TYR A 72 -0.55 5.71 -9.85
CA TYR A 72 -1.92 5.82 -9.33
C TYR A 72 -3.03 5.70 -10.38
N PRO A 73 -2.92 6.31 -11.59
CA PRO A 73 -3.93 6.12 -12.63
C PRO A 73 -4.11 4.65 -13.05
N ILE A 74 -3.04 3.84 -12.98
CA ILE A 74 -3.10 2.41 -13.32
C ILE A 74 -3.92 1.64 -12.29
N LEU A 75 -3.76 1.96 -11.00
CA LEU A 75 -4.56 1.39 -9.93
C LEU A 75 -6.04 1.81 -10.07
N LEU A 76 -6.30 3.09 -10.36
CA LEU A 76 -7.66 3.60 -10.49
C LEU A 76 -8.42 2.89 -11.62
N GLU A 77 -7.80 2.75 -12.79
CA GLU A 77 -8.39 2.02 -13.93
C GLU A 77 -8.74 0.57 -13.57
N PHE A 78 -7.89 -0.09 -12.79
CA PHE A 78 -8.13 -1.46 -12.33
C PHE A 78 -9.35 -1.55 -11.39
N LEU A 79 -9.43 -0.66 -10.39
CA LEU A 79 -10.54 -0.63 -9.44
C LEU A 79 -11.87 -0.36 -10.16
N GLU A 80 -11.90 0.63 -11.06
CA GLU A 80 -13.07 0.97 -11.87
C GLU A 80 -13.52 -0.19 -12.75
N ARG A 81 -12.58 -0.88 -13.40
CA ARG A 81 -12.87 -2.02 -14.28
C ARG A 81 -13.48 -3.19 -13.53
N GLU A 82 -12.95 -3.52 -12.36
CA GLU A 82 -13.38 -4.66 -11.56
C GLU A 82 -14.60 -4.34 -10.67
N ASN A 83 -15.08 -3.08 -10.69
CA ASN A 83 -16.14 -2.55 -9.80
C ASN A 83 -15.81 -2.76 -8.31
N LEU A 84 -14.55 -2.52 -7.95
CA LEU A 84 -14.01 -2.69 -6.61
C LEU A 84 -13.81 -1.35 -5.89
#